data_AF-A0A831R2N8-F1
#
_entry.id   AF-A0A831R2N8-F1
#
_cell.length_a   1.000
_cell.length_b   1.000
_cell.length_c   1.000
_cell.angle_alpha   90.00
_cell.angle_beta   90.00
_cell.angle_gamma   90.00
#
_symmetry.space_group_name_H-M   'P 1'
#
loop_
_entity.id
_entity.type
_entity.pdbx_description
1 polymer ?
#
loop_
_entity_poly.entity_id
_entity_poly.type
_entity_poly.pdbx_seq_one_letter_code
_entity_poly.pdbx_strand_id
1 'polypeptide(L)' 'GLQIASLDHAIWFHRNFRMDDWLLYDKDSPSATSGRGFNRGNIFNQDGVLVASTTQEALIRQR' A
#
# COMPACT_ATOMS: atom_id res chain seq x y z
N GLY A 1 16.61 -13.96 12.34
CA GLY A 1 16.04 -12.59 12.53
C GLY A 1 15.24 -12.19 11.30
N LEU A 2 14.20 -11.36 11.39
CA LEU A 2 13.35 -11.05 10.22
C LEU A 2 14.03 -10.05 9.28
N GLN A 3 14.19 -10.43 8.02
CA GLN A 3 14.63 -9.56 6.93
C GLN A 3 13.41 -9.04 6.17
N ILE A 4 13.28 -7.72 6.08
CA ILE A 4 12.19 -7.05 5.35
C ILE A 4 12.80 -6.07 4.36
N ALA A 5 12.33 -6.08 3.11
CA ALA A 5 12.70 -5.09 2.10
C ALA A 5 11.56 -4.89 1.10
N SER A 6 11.36 -3.66 0.60
CA SER A 6 10.45 -3.42 -0.52
C SER A 6 11.05 -3.98 -1.81
N LEU A 7 10.25 -4.67 -2.62
CA LEU A 7 10.68 -5.21 -3.91
C LEU A 7 10.21 -4.32 -5.06
N ASP A 8 8.95 -3.90 -5.01
CA ASP A 8 8.34 -2.98 -5.96
C ASP A 8 7.39 -1.99 -5.27
N HIS A 9 6.85 -1.05 -6.05
CA HIS A 9 5.76 -0.20 -5.65
C HIS A 9 5.08 0.39 -6.88
N ALA A 10 3.75 0.34 -6.94
CA ALA A 10 2.98 0.99 -8.00
C ALA A 10 1.85 1.82 -7.39
N ILE A 11 1.63 3.01 -7.98
CA ILE A 11 0.62 3.97 -7.52
C ILE A 11 -0.15 4.46 -8.74
N TRP A 12 -1.47 4.53 -8.60
CA TRP A 12 -2.35 5.18 -9.55
C TRP A 12 -3.05 6.34 -8.88
N PHE A 13 -2.86 7.54 -9.42
CA PHE A 13 -3.52 8.76 -8.97
C PHE A 13 -4.79 8.98 -9.79
N HIS A 14 -5.94 8.96 -9.13
CA HIS A 14 -7.24 9.00 -9.79
C HIS A 14 -7.82 10.42 -9.82
N ARG A 15 -7.54 11.22 -8.78
CA ARG A 15 -8.10 12.56 -8.57
C ARG A 15 -7.10 13.45 -7.86
N ASN A 16 -7.28 14.76 -7.98
CA ASN A 16 -6.54 15.72 -7.17
C ASN A 16 -6.90 15.57 -5.69
N PHE A 17 -5.93 15.80 -4.81
CA PHE A 17 -6.10 15.83 -3.37
C PHE A 17 -5.01 16.70 -2.77
N ARG A 18 -5.18 17.06 -1.50
CA ARG A 18 -4.16 17.78 -0.75
C ARG A 18 -3.54 16.88 0.31
N MET A 19 -2.23 16.98 0.47
CA MET A 19 -1.46 16.20 1.45
C MET A 19 -1.49 16.82 2.86
N ASP A 20 -1.98 18.06 2.99
CA ASP A 20 -2.19 18.75 4.25
C ASP A 20 -3.61 18.56 4.82
N ASP A 21 -4.50 17.86 4.10
CA ASP A 21 -5.77 17.36 4.62
C ASP A 21 -5.62 15.91 5.13
N TRP A 22 -6.50 15.48 6.04
CA TRP A 22 -6.59 14.07 6.40
C TRP A 22 -6.91 13.19 5.18
N LEU A 23 -6.16 12.09 5.08
CA LEU A 23 -6.38 11.00 4.14
C LEU A 23 -6.50 9.68 4.91
N LEU A 24 -7.52 8.88 4.59
CA LEU A 24 -7.62 7.49 5.06
C LEU A 24 -6.81 6.60 4.12
N TYR A 25 -5.87 5.81 4.65
CA TYR A 25 -5.17 4.78 3.89
C TYR A 25 -5.63 3.39 4.34
N ASP A 26 -6.60 2.84 3.62
CA ASP A 26 -7.12 1.49 3.84
C ASP A 26 -6.24 0.47 3.12
N LYS A 27 -5.88 -0.62 3.80
CA LYS A 27 -4.89 -1.60 3.32
C LYS A 27 -5.28 -3.02 3.68
N ASP A 28 -4.96 -3.93 2.77
CA ASP A 28 -5.00 -5.38 3.01
C ASP A 28 -3.74 -6.08 2.50
N SER A 29 -3.54 -7.32 2.95
CA SER A 29 -2.49 -8.21 2.45
C SER A 29 -3.13 -9.57 2.14
N PRO A 30 -3.55 -9.79 0.88
CA PRO A 30 -4.33 -10.97 0.53
C PRO A 30 -3.46 -12.23 0.38
N SER A 31 -2.13 -12.11 0.29
CA SER A 31 -1.23 -13.26 0.17
C SER A 31 0.17 -12.97 0.68
N ALA A 32 0.75 -13.94 1.38
CA ALA A 32 2.16 -13.98 1.73
C ALA A 32 2.67 -15.41 1.55
N THR A 33 3.70 -15.58 0.72
CA THR A 33 4.27 -16.89 0.41
C THR A 33 5.71 -16.77 -0.10
N SER A 34 6.49 -17.84 0.04
CA SER A 34 7.88 -17.93 -0.45
C SER A 34 8.76 -16.74 -0.03
N GLY A 35 8.56 -16.26 1.20
CA GLY A 35 9.30 -15.12 1.74
C GLY A 35 8.93 -13.77 1.13
N ARG A 36 7.75 -13.65 0.50
CA ARG A 36 7.21 -12.39 -0.03
C ARG A 36 5.82 -12.12 0.53
N GLY A 37 5.47 -10.84 0.66
CA GLY A 37 4.14 -10.37 1.05
C GLY A 37 3.60 -9.39 0.03
N PHE A 38 2.42 -9.68 -0.52
CA PHE A 38 1.71 -8.77 -1.40
C PHE A 38 0.73 -7.91 -0.59
N ASN A 39 0.76 -6.61 -0.84
CA ASN A 39 -0.04 -5.61 -0.16
C ASN A 39 -0.74 -4.73 -1.19
N ARG A 40 -1.97 -4.32 -0.86
CA ARG A 40 -2.70 -3.31 -1.64
C ARG A 40 -3.21 -2.24 -0.70
N GLY A 41 -3.52 -1.08 -1.25
CA GLY A 41 -4.25 -0.09 -0.50
C GLY A 41 -4.99 0.93 -1.35
N ASN A 42 -5.93 1.58 -0.71
CA ASN A 42 -6.77 2.64 -1.28
C ASN A 42 -6.69 3.86 -0.37
N ILE A 43 -6.49 5.03 -0.98
CA ILE A 43 -6.37 6.30 -0.27
C ILE A 43 -7.61 7.12 -0.54
N PHE A 44 -8.30 7.53 0.53
CA PHE A 44 -9.52 8.33 0.47
C PHE A 44 -9.32 9.69 1.14
N ASN A 45 -9.97 10.74 0.63
CA ASN A 45 -10.05 12.02 1.34
C ASN A 45 -11.13 11.99 2.44
N GLN A 46 -11.28 13.10 3.19
CA GLN A 46 -12.29 13.21 4.27
C GLN A 46 -13.74 13.05 3.79
N ASP A 47 -14.02 13.37 2.52
CA ASP A 47 -15.34 13.19 1.91
C ASP A 47 -15.59 11.73 1.48
N GLY A 48 -14.64 10.83 1.69
CA GLY A 48 -14.72 9.42 1.29
C GLY A 48 -14.43 9.17 -0.20
N VAL A 49 -13.86 10.16 -0.90
CA VAL A 49 -13.51 10.04 -2.33
C VAL A 49 -12.20 9.29 -2.47
N LEU A 50 -12.18 8.22 -3.29
CA LEU A 50 -10.96 7.51 -3.66
C LEU A 50 -10.04 8.39 -4.53
N VAL A 51 -8.87 8.76 -4.00
CA VAL A 51 -7.93 9.66 -4.67
C VAL A 51 -6.73 8.93 -5.26
N ALA A 52 -6.31 7.81 -4.66
CA ALA A 52 -5.23 6.97 -5.19
C ALA A 52 -5.38 5.51 -4.77
N SER A 53 -4.80 4.61 -5.56
CA SER A 53 -4.65 3.19 -5.22
C SER A 53 -3.18 2.79 -5.29
N THR A 54 -2.78 1.86 -4.43
CA THR A 54 -1.40 1.37 -4.32
C THR A 54 -1.35 -0.16 -4.34
N THR A 55 -0.25 -0.68 -4.87
CA THR A 55 0.13 -2.08 -4.73
C THR A 55 1.62 -2.18 -4.44
N GLN A 56 2.02 -3.14 -3.61
CA GLN A 56 3.41 -3.38 -3.25
C GLN A 56 3.66 -4.85 -2.91
N GLU A 57 4.77 -5.38 -3.41
CA GLU A 57 5.40 -6.60 -2.92
C GLU A 57 6.60 -6.27 -2.02
N ALA A 58 6.73 -7.02 -0.93
CA ALA A 58 7.86 -6.94 -0.01
C ALA A 58 8.50 -8.31 0.18
N LEU A 59 9.83 -8.35 0.29
CA LEU A 59 10.56 -9.48 0.88
C LEU A 59 10.25 -9.50 2.38
N ILE A 60 9.81 -10.66 2.89
CA ILE A 60 9.55 -10.93 4.30
C ILE A 60 10.11 -12.33 4.59
N ARG A 61 11.35 -12.42 5.06
CA ARG A 61 12.07 -13.69 5.21
C ARG A 61 12.74 -13.82 6.57
N GLN A 62 12.55 -14.96 7.24
CA GLN A 62 13.37 -15.28 8.42
C GLN A 62 14.80 -15.65 7.96
N ARG A 63 15.80 -14.96 8.52
CA ARG A 63 17.22 -15.39 8.48
C ARG A 63 17.47 -16.49 9.48
#